data_AF-A0A939VAD3-F1
#
_entry.id   AF-A0A939VAD3-F1
#
_cell.length_a   1.000
_cell.length_b   1.000
_cell.length_c   1.000
_cell.angle_alpha   90.00
_cell.angle_beta   90.00
_cell.angle_gamma   90.00
#
_symmetry.space_group_name_H-M   'P 1'
#
loop_
_entity.id
_entity.type
_entity.pdbx_description
1 polymer ?
#
loop_
_entity_poly.entity_id
_entity_poly.type
_entity_poly.pdbx_seq_one_letter_code
_entity_poly.pdbx_strand_id
1 'polypeptide(L)'
;MTQHQGHTWSAGAECARHWKVFAAVGGVAILLAMLVSASIPKEYSAQVKISDERKESDILLGLNNYAAWARGAINDRKGLRMPEVYAMTVTTKEFAEQISKVRMEGYHTDYYHYILNHHKTPWWEKWLGYFKEQENEHDRVIGIIQENIRSEASSIYNTTLLQVTDQDPVVAAMIVDTIRCRLENRLKDYYYTRALRDLLQAKEKTEMAELRYKKAQQTYNQFSDSHQDLTTPAAMSHEDHLLAEYDAAFEAYNQACEQLRRAQALLEKQPSTFAVLKNATVPMEESRPATIGYVMSFLFMGLTFTLWIVLGKRKYQEYKSRESWR
;
A
#
# COMPACT_ATOMS: atom_id res chain seq x y z
N MET A 1 62.69 40.55 24.23
CA MET A 1 62.07 40.15 22.95
C MET A 1 61.95 38.64 22.91
N THR A 2 60.92 38.09 23.55
CA THR A 2 60.58 36.67 23.46
C THR A 2 59.56 36.52 22.33
N GLN A 3 60.01 36.01 21.18
CA GLN A 3 59.11 35.64 20.09
C GLN A 3 58.21 34.50 20.56
N HIS A 4 56.95 34.81 20.87
CA HIS A 4 55.89 33.82 20.87
C HIS A 4 55.68 33.35 19.43
N GLN A 5 56.39 32.29 19.04
CA GLN A 5 56.00 31.54 17.84
C GLN A 5 54.72 30.78 18.18
N GLY A 6 53.59 31.44 17.94
CA GLY A 6 52.30 30.78 17.88
C GLY A 6 52.29 29.83 16.70
N HIS A 7 52.66 28.57 16.91
CA HIS A 7 52.33 27.51 15.98
C HIS A 7 50.80 27.47 15.88
N THR A 8 50.27 28.02 14.79
CA THR A 8 48.86 27.95 14.45
C THR A 8 48.52 26.48 14.24
N TRP A 9 47.81 25.91 15.21
CA TRP A 9 47.36 24.55 15.16
C TRP A 9 46.42 24.36 13.97
N SER A 10 46.74 23.37 13.13
CA SER A 10 45.85 22.91 12.06
C SER A 10 45.59 21.42 12.26
N ALA A 11 44.33 21.07 12.51
CA ALA A 11 43.89 19.68 12.62
C ALA A 11 44.31 18.83 11.40
N GLY A 12 44.37 19.45 10.22
CA GLY A 12 44.79 18.78 8.98
C GLY A 12 46.25 18.35 8.97
N ALA A 13 47.17 19.18 9.50
CA ALA A 13 48.60 18.86 9.54
C ALA A 13 48.90 17.69 10.50
N GLU A 14 48.10 17.59 11.56
CA GLU A 14 48.23 16.53 12.57
C GLU A 14 47.63 15.20 12.09
N CYS A 15 46.52 15.26 11.33
CA CYS A 15 46.00 14.09 10.62
C CYS A 15 47.00 13.57 9.59
N ALA A 16 47.65 14.47 8.83
CA ALA A 16 48.68 14.10 7.86
C ALA A 16 49.90 13.42 8.53
N ARG A 17 50.26 13.84 9.75
CA ARG A 17 51.35 13.22 10.51
C ARG A 17 51.06 11.78 10.93
N HIS A 18 49.79 11.45 11.18
CA HIS A 18 49.35 10.11 11.61
C HIS A 18 48.70 9.28 10.50
N TRP A 19 48.93 9.60 9.22
CA TRP A 19 48.27 8.94 8.08
C TRP A 19 48.36 7.40 8.08
N LYS A 20 49.47 6.82 8.58
CA LYS A 20 49.64 5.35 8.70
C LYS A 20 48.61 4.71 9.62
N VAL A 21 48.20 5.41 10.68
CA VAL A 21 47.17 4.93 11.62
C VAL A 21 45.80 4.94 10.95
N PHE A 22 45.47 6.01 10.22
CA PHE A 22 44.25 6.09 9.43
C PHE A 22 44.19 5.02 8.34
N ALA A 23 45.29 4.78 7.64
CA ALA A 23 45.38 3.72 6.62
C ALA A 23 45.22 2.31 7.24
N ALA A 24 45.87 2.06 8.38
CA ALA A 24 45.76 0.77 9.08
C ALA A 24 44.33 0.53 9.59
N VAL A 25 43.69 1.52 10.22
CA VAL A 25 42.31 1.40 10.70
C VAL A 25 41.32 1.29 9.54
N GLY A 26 41.54 2.03 8.46
CA GLY A 26 40.74 1.89 7.23
C GLY A 26 40.80 0.47 6.67
N GLY A 27 41.99 -0.14 6.61
CA GLY A 27 42.16 -1.54 6.20
C GLY A 27 41.43 -2.53 7.10
N VAL A 28 41.55 -2.37 8.43
CA VAL A 28 40.83 -3.21 9.41
C VAL A 28 39.31 -3.03 9.29
N ALA A 29 38.83 -1.80 9.13
CA ALA A 29 37.41 -1.50 8.97
C ALA A 29 36.81 -2.15 7.71
N ILE A 30 37.56 -2.15 6.60
CA ILE A 30 37.13 -2.83 5.36
C ILE A 30 37.04 -4.35 5.57
N LEU A 31 38.03 -4.97 6.22
CA LEU A 31 38.01 -6.41 6.50
C LEU A 31 36.84 -6.79 7.41
N LEU A 32 36.58 -6.00 8.46
CA LEU A 32 35.44 -6.20 9.34
C LEU A 32 34.12 -6.03 8.59
N ALA A 33 34.00 -5.03 7.72
CA ALA A 33 32.80 -4.81 6.91
C ALA A 33 32.53 -5.98 5.97
N MET A 34 33.57 -6.54 5.33
CA MET A 34 33.44 -7.72 4.49
C MET A 34 32.99 -8.95 5.29
N LEU A 35 33.55 -9.15 6.49
CA LEU A 35 33.19 -10.26 7.37
C LEU A 35 31.74 -10.15 7.87
N VAL A 36 31.31 -8.95 8.27
CA VAL A 36 29.93 -8.68 8.67
C VAL A 36 28.98 -8.84 7.50
N SER A 37 29.32 -8.31 6.32
CA SER A 37 28.49 -8.43 5.13
C SER A 37 28.36 -9.87 4.64
N ALA A 38 29.40 -10.70 4.78
CA ALA A 38 29.35 -12.12 4.44
C ALA A 38 28.53 -12.95 5.46
N SER A 39 28.36 -12.44 6.68
CA SER A 39 27.56 -13.09 7.72
C SER A 39 26.05 -12.85 7.56
N ILE A 40 25.63 -11.87 6.76
CA ILE A 40 24.21 -11.58 6.51
C ILE A 40 23.74 -12.49 5.37
N PRO A 41 22.66 -13.28 5.54
CA PRO A 41 22.14 -14.10 4.47
C PRO A 41 21.72 -13.23 3.28
N LYS A 42 21.91 -13.78 2.08
CA LYS A 42 21.48 -13.12 0.84
C LYS A 42 19.96 -13.12 0.79
N GLU A 43 19.37 -12.00 0.39
CA GLU A 43 17.93 -11.87 0.18
C GLU A 43 17.64 -11.43 -1.25
N TYR A 44 16.52 -11.92 -1.77
CA TYR A 44 16.05 -11.68 -3.13
C TYR A 44 14.67 -11.05 -3.07
N SER A 45 14.47 -9.98 -3.83
CA SER A 45 13.19 -9.29 -3.93
C SER A 45 12.48 -9.63 -5.24
N ALA A 46 11.31 -10.25 -5.15
CA ALA A 46 10.41 -10.41 -6.28
C ALA A 46 9.43 -9.22 -6.33
N GLN A 47 8.98 -8.86 -7.53
CA GLN A 47 8.12 -7.70 -7.74
C GLN A 47 6.98 -8.00 -8.71
N VAL A 48 5.80 -7.46 -8.42
CA VAL A 48 4.64 -7.42 -9.32
C VAL A 48 4.16 -5.99 -9.40
N LYS A 49 3.88 -5.52 -10.63
CA LYS A 49 3.29 -4.21 -10.85
C LYS A 49 1.86 -4.37 -11.35
N ILE A 50 0.94 -3.81 -10.60
CA ILE A 50 -0.51 -3.87 -10.84
C ILE A 50 -1.00 -2.47 -11.20
N SER A 51 -1.91 -2.36 -12.17
CA SER A 51 -2.64 -1.12 -12.45
C SER A 51 -4.14 -1.31 -12.22
N ASP A 52 -4.79 -0.25 -11.76
CA ASP A 52 -6.25 -0.21 -11.66
C ASP A 52 -6.87 0.05 -13.06
N GLU A 53 -7.71 -0.88 -13.52
CA GLU A 53 -8.40 -0.82 -14.82
C GLU A 53 -9.70 0.00 -14.78
N ARG A 54 -10.17 0.44 -13.61
CA ARG A 54 -11.44 1.17 -13.51
C ARG A 54 -11.30 2.62 -13.95
N LYS A 55 -11.37 2.82 -15.27
CA LYS A 55 -11.87 4.07 -15.86
C LYS A 55 -13.30 3.94 -16.36
N GLU A 56 -13.77 2.72 -16.65
CA GLU A 56 -15.02 2.52 -17.40
C GLU A 56 -16.27 2.37 -16.54
N SER A 57 -16.17 1.81 -15.32
CA SER A 57 -17.34 1.67 -14.42
C SER A 57 -17.84 3.01 -13.90
N ASP A 58 -16.96 4.01 -13.70
CA ASP A 58 -17.36 5.37 -13.30
C ASP A 58 -18.05 6.13 -14.45
N ILE A 59 -17.75 5.78 -15.70
CA ILE A 59 -18.41 6.34 -16.90
C ILE A 59 -19.78 5.66 -17.11
N LEU A 60 -19.88 4.34 -16.89
CA LEU A 60 -21.14 3.59 -16.98
C LEU A 60 -22.09 3.85 -15.81
N LEU A 61 -21.56 4.24 -14.64
CA LEU A 61 -22.36 4.48 -13.43
C LEU A 61 -23.31 5.65 -13.55
N GLY A 62 -23.18 6.56 -14.54
CA GLY A 62 -24.18 7.59 -14.83
C GLY A 62 -24.62 8.41 -13.59
N LEU A 63 -23.81 8.41 -12.54
CA LEU A 63 -24.08 9.10 -11.29
C LEU A 63 -23.51 10.51 -11.44
N ASN A 64 -24.30 11.36 -12.10
CA ASN A 64 -24.36 12.78 -11.80
C ASN A 64 -23.03 13.49 -11.47
N ASN A 65 -22.05 13.42 -12.37
CA ASN A 65 -21.01 14.45 -12.40
C ASN A 65 -21.64 15.85 -12.54
N TYR A 66 -22.87 15.98 -13.04
CA TYR A 66 -23.63 17.24 -13.08
C TYR A 66 -24.32 17.61 -11.75
N ALA A 67 -24.95 16.66 -11.03
CA ALA A 67 -25.60 16.96 -9.73
C ALA A 67 -24.62 16.99 -8.53
N ALA A 68 -23.41 16.43 -8.69
CA ALA A 68 -22.28 16.64 -7.80
C ALA A 68 -21.59 18.00 -8.06
N TRP A 69 -21.50 18.42 -9.33
CA TRP A 69 -21.02 19.75 -9.74
C TRP A 69 -21.97 20.88 -9.30
N ALA A 70 -23.28 20.71 -9.44
CA ALA A 70 -24.29 21.72 -9.09
C ALA A 70 -24.49 21.94 -7.57
N ARG A 71 -24.01 21.02 -6.72
CA ARG A 71 -24.18 21.10 -5.24
C ARG A 71 -22.93 21.52 -4.47
N GLY A 72 -21.86 21.97 -5.15
CA GLY A 72 -20.72 22.64 -4.52
C GLY A 72 -19.93 21.82 -3.47
N ALA A 73 -20.15 20.50 -3.38
CA ALA A 73 -19.68 19.66 -2.27
C ALA A 73 -18.47 18.78 -2.63
N ILE A 74 -17.54 19.26 -3.45
CA ILE A 74 -16.24 18.60 -3.66
C ILE A 74 -15.15 19.67 -3.82
N ASN A 75 -14.62 20.14 -2.69
CA ASN A 75 -13.41 20.95 -2.67
C ASN A 75 -12.16 20.13 -2.30
N ASP A 76 -12.26 18.79 -2.28
CA ASP A 76 -11.10 17.92 -2.10
C ASP A 76 -11.12 16.75 -3.10
N ARG A 77 -10.21 16.83 -4.06
CA ARG A 77 -10.14 16.02 -5.29
C ARG A 77 -9.61 14.60 -5.08
N LYS A 78 -10.10 13.84 -4.11
CA LYS A 78 -9.69 12.42 -3.98
C LYS A 78 -10.86 11.53 -3.57
N GLY A 79 -11.59 11.04 -4.56
CA GLY A 79 -12.28 9.75 -4.40
C GLY A 79 -11.27 8.70 -3.93
N LEU A 80 -11.75 7.67 -3.22
CA LEU A 80 -10.91 6.62 -2.64
C LEU A 80 -9.97 6.02 -3.70
N ARG A 81 -8.67 6.26 -3.59
CA ARG A 81 -7.68 5.80 -4.56
C ARG A 81 -7.38 4.33 -4.33
N MET A 82 -7.94 3.48 -5.20
CA MET A 82 -7.84 2.02 -5.07
C MET A 82 -6.39 1.52 -4.92
N PRO A 83 -5.39 2.04 -5.66
CA PRO A 83 -3.99 1.63 -5.47
C PRO A 83 -3.42 1.89 -4.06
N GLU A 84 -3.83 2.97 -3.40
CA GLU A 84 -3.40 3.33 -2.05
C GLU A 84 -4.06 2.41 -1.01
N VAL A 85 -5.34 2.08 -1.19
CA VAL A 85 -6.06 1.11 -0.34
C VAL A 85 -5.45 -0.29 -0.45
N TYR A 86 -5.02 -0.70 -1.65
CA TYR A 86 -4.36 -1.98 -1.88
C TYR A 86 -3.02 -2.06 -1.14
N ALA A 87 -2.21 -1.01 -1.26
CA ALA A 87 -0.94 -0.91 -0.54
C ALA A 87 -1.16 -0.99 0.98
N MET A 88 -2.10 -0.20 1.52
CA MET A 88 -2.40 -0.23 2.95
C MET A 88 -2.88 -1.60 3.44
N THR A 89 -3.77 -2.27 2.68
CA THR A 89 -4.30 -3.59 3.05
C THR A 89 -3.20 -4.63 3.17
N VAL A 90 -2.28 -4.65 2.20
CA VAL A 90 -1.18 -5.61 2.13
C VAL A 90 -0.16 -5.40 3.27
N THR A 91 -0.04 -4.17 3.80
CA THR A 91 0.84 -3.85 4.94
C THR A 91 0.26 -4.18 6.32
N THR A 92 -1.00 -4.60 6.41
CA THR A 92 -1.65 -4.88 7.70
C THR A 92 -1.16 -6.18 8.33
N LYS A 93 -1.15 -6.24 9.67
CA LYS A 93 -0.82 -7.46 10.43
C LYS A 93 -1.76 -8.62 10.08
N GLU A 94 -3.07 -8.33 9.97
CA GLU A 94 -4.08 -9.32 9.60
C GLU A 94 -3.78 -9.98 8.25
N PHE A 95 -3.28 -9.20 7.28
CA PHE A 95 -2.89 -9.75 5.98
C PHE A 95 -1.64 -10.62 6.10
N ALA A 96 -0.64 -10.21 6.87
CA ALA A 96 0.55 -11.02 7.16
C ALA A 96 0.17 -12.36 7.82
N GLU A 97 -0.78 -12.37 8.76
CA GLU A 97 -1.32 -13.58 9.39
C GLU A 97 -2.07 -14.49 8.41
N GLN A 98 -2.71 -13.94 7.39
CA GLN A 98 -3.30 -14.75 6.33
C GLN A 98 -2.20 -15.35 5.44
N ILE A 99 -1.18 -14.57 5.08
CA ILE A 99 -0.08 -15.02 4.22
C ILE A 99 0.80 -16.05 4.93
N SER A 100 0.95 -16.00 6.25
CA SER A 100 1.70 -16.99 7.02
C SER A 100 1.14 -18.43 6.89
N LYS A 101 -0.16 -18.56 6.57
CA LYS A 101 -0.87 -19.83 6.34
C LYS A 101 -0.80 -20.33 4.89
N VAL A 102 -0.05 -19.66 4.02
CA VAL A 102 0.14 -20.11 2.63
C VAL A 102 0.98 -21.38 2.64
N ARG A 103 0.51 -22.41 1.95
CA ARG A 103 1.25 -23.67 1.81
C ARG A 103 2.33 -23.53 0.75
N MET A 104 3.55 -23.90 1.11
CA MET A 104 4.71 -23.91 0.23
C MET A 104 4.86 -25.30 -0.41
N GLU A 105 4.60 -25.39 -1.71
CA GLU A 105 4.61 -26.68 -2.42
C GLU A 105 6.01 -27.33 -2.40
N GLY A 106 7.08 -26.55 -2.54
CA GLY A 106 8.46 -27.05 -2.55
C GLY A 106 8.99 -27.51 -1.19
N TYR A 107 8.37 -27.09 -0.09
CA TYR A 107 8.82 -27.38 1.28
C TYR A 107 7.81 -28.24 2.07
N HIS A 108 6.62 -28.49 1.51
CA HIS A 108 5.49 -29.20 2.14
C HIS A 108 5.01 -28.61 3.48
N THR A 109 5.45 -27.42 3.85
CA THR A 109 5.08 -26.69 5.08
C THR A 109 4.34 -25.40 4.75
N ASP A 110 3.75 -24.78 5.78
CA ASP A 110 3.21 -23.42 5.66
C ASP A 110 4.33 -22.38 5.69
N TYR A 111 4.06 -21.17 5.18
CA TYR A 111 5.03 -20.07 5.16
C TYR A 111 5.55 -19.73 6.57
N TYR A 112 4.67 -19.77 7.57
CA TYR A 112 5.02 -19.59 8.97
C TYR A 112 6.13 -20.56 9.42
N HIS A 113 5.93 -21.86 9.17
CA HIS A 113 6.88 -22.91 9.55
C HIS A 113 8.14 -22.89 8.66
N TYR A 114 8.01 -22.45 7.41
CA TYR A 114 9.15 -22.22 6.54
C TYR A 114 10.09 -21.16 7.12
N ILE A 115 9.56 -20.00 7.55
CA ILE A 115 10.38 -18.94 8.15
C ILE A 115 11.06 -19.46 9.42
N LEU A 116 10.34 -20.16 10.29
CA LEU A 116 10.92 -20.69 11.53
C LEU A 116 12.09 -21.66 11.30
N ASN A 117 11.98 -22.53 10.29
CA ASN A 117 12.93 -23.63 10.11
C ASN A 117 14.04 -23.33 9.10
N HIS A 118 13.79 -22.46 8.12
CA HIS A 118 14.68 -22.25 6.98
C HIS A 118 15.31 -20.86 6.90
N HIS A 119 14.76 -19.84 7.57
CA HIS A 119 15.43 -18.54 7.61
C HIS A 119 16.68 -18.60 8.46
N LYS A 120 17.82 -18.30 7.83
CA LYS A 120 19.09 -18.16 8.52
C LYS A 120 19.16 -16.78 9.15
N THR A 121 19.64 -16.70 10.38
CA THR A 121 19.97 -15.43 11.04
C THR A 121 21.48 -15.28 11.14
N PRO A 122 22.04 -14.06 11.08
CA PRO A 122 23.44 -13.83 11.39
C PRO A 122 23.80 -14.37 12.78
N TRP A 123 25.04 -14.84 12.96
CA TRP A 123 25.47 -15.45 14.23
C TRP A 123 25.36 -14.49 15.41
N TRP A 124 25.57 -13.20 15.17
CA TRP A 124 25.52 -12.14 16.18
C TRP A 124 24.09 -11.78 16.60
N GLU A 125 23.06 -12.14 15.81
CA GLU A 125 21.66 -11.92 16.19
C GLU A 125 21.29 -12.76 17.41
N LYS A 126 21.82 -13.99 17.52
CA LYS A 126 21.64 -14.83 18.72
C LYS A 126 22.24 -14.19 19.96
N TRP A 127 23.39 -13.54 19.81
CA TRP A 127 24.05 -12.85 20.92
C TRP A 127 23.32 -11.55 21.30
N LEU A 128 22.88 -10.75 20.33
CA LEU A 128 22.05 -9.56 20.60
C LEU A 128 20.68 -9.92 21.17
N GLY A 129 20.15 -11.09 20.82
CA GLY A 129 18.90 -11.62 21.36
C GLY A 129 18.88 -11.79 22.88
N TYR A 130 20.05 -11.95 23.53
CA TYR A 130 20.14 -11.93 25.00
C TYR A 130 19.73 -10.60 25.62
N PHE A 131 19.80 -9.50 24.87
CA PHE A 131 19.44 -8.15 25.33
C PHE A 131 18.03 -7.73 24.92
N LYS A 132 17.31 -8.54 24.13
CA LYS A 132 15.98 -8.22 23.61
C LYS A 132 14.91 -8.81 24.53
N GLU A 133 13.86 -8.01 24.79
CA GLU A 133 12.67 -8.45 25.54
C GLU A 133 12.07 -9.72 24.92
N GLN A 134 11.54 -10.62 25.74
CA GLN A 134 11.01 -11.91 25.32
C GLN A 134 9.68 -11.73 24.56
N GLU A 135 9.76 -11.43 23.28
CA GLU A 135 8.62 -11.30 22.37
C GLU A 135 8.03 -12.68 22.03
N ASN A 136 6.71 -12.77 21.89
CA ASN A 136 6.03 -14.00 21.50
C ASN A 136 6.56 -14.49 20.14
N GLU A 137 6.85 -15.79 20.02
CA GLU A 137 7.35 -16.39 18.77
C GLU A 137 6.41 -16.13 17.59
N HIS A 138 5.11 -16.16 17.82
CA HIS A 138 4.10 -15.85 16.82
C HIS A 138 4.22 -14.41 16.31
N ASP A 139 4.28 -13.43 17.21
CA ASP A 139 4.37 -12.01 16.86
C ASP A 139 5.69 -11.71 16.14
N ARG A 140 6.79 -12.36 16.53
CA ARG A 140 8.09 -12.23 15.85
C ARG A 140 8.01 -12.68 14.39
N VAL A 141 7.44 -13.87 14.11
CA VAL A 141 7.35 -14.38 12.74
C VAL A 141 6.42 -13.53 11.88
N ILE A 142 5.27 -13.11 12.43
CA ILE A 142 4.36 -12.20 11.72
C ILE A 142 5.03 -10.85 11.44
N GLY A 143 5.82 -10.33 12.37
CA GLY A 143 6.62 -9.12 12.17
C GLY A 143 7.61 -9.25 11.01
N ILE A 144 8.33 -10.38 10.91
CA ILE A 144 9.23 -10.66 9.78
C ILE A 144 8.46 -10.70 8.45
N ILE A 145 7.32 -11.39 8.41
CA ILE A 145 6.47 -11.45 7.20
C ILE A 145 6.03 -10.05 6.78
N GLN A 146 5.60 -9.23 7.74
CA GLN A 146 5.13 -7.87 7.50
C GLN A 146 6.25 -6.97 6.97
N GLU A 147 7.47 -7.08 7.49
CA GLU A 147 8.63 -6.32 7.01
C GLU A 147 9.08 -6.75 5.60
N ASN A 148 8.96 -8.04 5.31
CA ASN A 148 9.32 -8.63 4.01
C ASN A 148 8.38 -8.17 2.89
N ILE A 149 7.13 -7.85 3.21
CA ILE A 149 6.11 -7.36 2.28
C ILE A 149 6.18 -5.83 2.21
N ARG A 150 6.55 -5.30 1.05
CA ARG A 150 6.56 -3.87 0.75
C ARG A 150 5.59 -3.55 -0.37
N SER A 151 4.90 -2.42 -0.25
CA SER A 151 3.99 -1.93 -1.28
C SER A 151 4.18 -0.45 -1.50
N GLU A 152 4.31 -0.05 -2.77
CA GLU A 152 4.44 1.34 -3.16
C GLU A 152 3.33 1.72 -4.13
N ALA A 153 2.50 2.68 -3.75
CA ALA A 153 1.46 3.22 -4.62
C ALA A 153 2.00 4.43 -5.40
N SER A 154 1.90 4.39 -6.73
CA SER A 154 2.23 5.51 -7.60
C SER A 154 0.96 6.24 -8.03
N SER A 155 0.77 7.45 -7.49
CA SER A 155 -0.36 8.32 -7.86
C SER A 155 -0.29 8.82 -9.30
N ILE A 156 0.89 8.86 -9.93
CA ILE A 156 1.06 9.39 -11.29
C ILE A 156 0.58 8.38 -12.32
N TYR A 157 0.93 7.11 -12.12
CA TYR A 157 0.62 6.04 -13.06
C TYR A 157 -0.60 5.20 -12.65
N ASN A 158 -1.22 5.49 -11.51
CA ASN A 158 -2.31 4.71 -10.90
C ASN A 158 -1.92 3.22 -10.74
N THR A 159 -0.67 2.97 -10.36
CA THR A 159 -0.11 1.62 -10.23
C THR A 159 0.36 1.34 -8.83
N THR A 160 0.18 0.10 -8.37
CA THR A 160 0.77 -0.40 -7.12
C THR A 160 1.90 -1.36 -7.47
N LEU A 161 3.10 -1.09 -6.94
CA LEU A 161 4.22 -2.02 -6.95
C LEU A 161 4.16 -2.83 -5.66
N LEU A 162 4.01 -4.15 -5.79
CA LEU A 162 4.13 -5.10 -4.70
C LEU A 162 5.52 -5.72 -4.77
N GLN A 163 6.23 -5.72 -3.67
CA GLN A 163 7.55 -6.31 -3.54
C GLN A 163 7.59 -7.20 -2.30
N VAL A 164 8.10 -8.42 -2.44
CA VAL A 164 8.37 -9.30 -1.31
C VAL A 164 9.83 -9.69 -1.34
N THR A 165 10.47 -9.64 -0.18
CA THR A 165 11.88 -9.99 0.00
C THR A 165 11.98 -11.26 0.84
N ASP A 166 12.71 -12.26 0.35
CA ASP A 166 12.94 -13.53 1.04
C ASP A 166 14.36 -14.05 0.75
N GLN A 167 14.84 -15.02 1.53
CA GLN A 167 16.15 -15.66 1.32
C GLN A 167 16.14 -16.62 0.12
N ASP A 168 14.99 -17.21 -0.21
CA ASP A 168 14.82 -18.04 -1.40
C ASP A 168 14.10 -17.23 -2.51
N PRO A 169 14.70 -17.07 -3.70
CA PRO A 169 14.11 -16.31 -4.79
C PRO A 169 12.81 -16.93 -5.33
N VAL A 170 12.65 -18.26 -5.26
CA VAL A 170 11.43 -18.95 -5.70
C VAL A 170 10.29 -18.66 -4.72
N VAL A 171 10.59 -18.70 -3.42
CA VAL A 171 9.62 -18.38 -2.36
C VAL A 171 9.17 -16.93 -2.46
N ALA A 172 10.11 -16.00 -2.67
CA ALA A 172 9.79 -14.59 -2.88
C ALA A 172 8.79 -14.42 -4.05
N ALA A 173 9.08 -15.01 -5.22
CA ALA A 173 8.21 -14.92 -6.38
C ALA A 173 6.82 -15.54 -6.15
N MET A 174 6.78 -16.71 -5.50
CA MET A 174 5.54 -17.41 -5.14
C MET A 174 4.67 -16.59 -4.18
N ILE A 175 5.27 -15.98 -3.16
CA ILE A 175 4.52 -15.18 -2.18
C ILE A 175 3.99 -13.89 -2.81
N VAL A 176 4.76 -13.18 -3.64
CA VAL A 176 4.23 -12.01 -4.36
C VAL A 176 3.04 -12.40 -5.23
N ASP A 177 3.14 -13.51 -5.97
CA ASP A 177 2.04 -13.97 -6.82
C ASP A 177 0.81 -14.39 -6.00
N THR A 178 1.04 -15.04 -4.86
CA THR A 178 -0.04 -15.41 -3.94
C THR A 178 -0.74 -14.19 -3.36
N ILE A 179 0.03 -13.15 -2.97
CA ILE A 179 -0.51 -11.86 -2.50
C ILE A 179 -1.36 -11.22 -3.59
N ARG A 180 -0.87 -11.19 -4.83
CA ARG A 180 -1.60 -10.68 -6.00
C ARG A 180 -2.93 -11.41 -6.17
N CYS A 181 -2.90 -12.75 -6.25
CA CYS A 181 -4.10 -13.57 -6.45
C CYS A 181 -5.13 -13.39 -5.32
N ARG A 182 -4.67 -13.34 -4.07
CA ARG A 182 -5.56 -13.12 -2.91
C ARG A 182 -6.20 -11.73 -2.92
N LEU A 183 -5.41 -10.71 -3.27
CA LEU A 183 -5.92 -9.35 -3.42
C LEU A 183 -6.97 -9.30 -4.55
N GLU A 184 -6.72 -9.97 -5.66
CA GLU A 184 -7.65 -10.09 -6.80
C GLU A 184 -9.00 -10.66 -6.37
N ASN A 185 -8.97 -11.83 -5.73
CA ASN A 185 -10.19 -12.52 -5.32
C ASN A 185 -10.98 -11.68 -4.31
N ARG A 186 -10.31 -11.10 -3.32
CA ARG A 186 -10.97 -10.25 -2.32
C ARG A 186 -11.63 -9.02 -2.94
N LEU A 187 -11.01 -8.43 -3.96
CA LEU A 187 -11.57 -7.30 -4.67
C LEU A 187 -12.73 -7.72 -5.57
N LYS A 188 -12.60 -8.84 -6.30
CA LYS A 188 -13.69 -9.42 -7.09
C LYS A 188 -14.92 -9.63 -6.22
N ASP A 189 -14.75 -10.25 -5.05
CA ASP A 189 -15.83 -10.50 -4.10
C ASP A 189 -16.46 -9.20 -3.57
N TYR A 190 -15.64 -8.22 -3.20
CA TYR A 190 -16.11 -6.91 -2.74
C TYR A 190 -16.95 -6.20 -3.81
N TYR A 191 -16.45 -6.15 -5.04
CA TYR A 191 -17.14 -5.47 -6.13
C TYR A 191 -18.39 -6.22 -6.60
N TYR A 192 -18.34 -7.54 -6.62
CA TYR A 192 -19.52 -8.38 -6.88
C TYR A 192 -20.61 -8.11 -5.84
N THR A 193 -20.25 -8.14 -4.54
CA THR A 193 -21.18 -7.87 -3.45
C THR A 193 -21.77 -6.45 -3.53
N ARG A 194 -20.96 -5.48 -3.93
CA ARG A 194 -21.42 -4.09 -4.13
C ARG A 194 -22.37 -3.98 -5.32
N ALA A 195 -22.03 -4.53 -6.48
CA ALA A 195 -22.88 -4.52 -7.66
C ALA A 195 -24.22 -5.24 -7.39
N LEU A 196 -24.19 -6.35 -6.64
CA LEU A 196 -25.39 -7.06 -6.20
C LEU A 196 -26.27 -6.18 -5.30
N ARG A 197 -25.68 -5.46 -4.35
CA ARG A 197 -26.41 -4.53 -3.48
C ARG A 197 -27.06 -3.40 -4.28
N ASP A 198 -26.32 -2.81 -5.21
CA ASP A 198 -26.82 -1.72 -6.06
C ASP A 198 -27.98 -2.20 -6.95
N LEU A 199 -27.88 -3.43 -7.49
CA LEU A 199 -28.96 -4.06 -8.25
C LEU A 199 -30.21 -4.30 -7.38
N LEU A 200 -30.04 -4.81 -6.17
CA LEU A 200 -31.17 -5.04 -5.24
C LEU A 200 -31.88 -3.73 -4.91
N GLN A 201 -31.13 -2.66 -4.63
CA GLN A 201 -31.70 -1.34 -4.37
C GLN A 201 -32.42 -0.75 -5.60
N ALA A 202 -31.85 -0.92 -6.80
CA ALA A 202 -32.48 -0.48 -8.04
C ALA A 202 -33.78 -1.25 -8.31
N LYS A 203 -33.79 -2.55 -8.03
CA LYS A 203 -34.98 -3.41 -8.15
C LYS A 203 -36.10 -2.95 -7.22
N GLU A 204 -35.79 -2.74 -5.95
CA GLU A 204 -36.76 -2.25 -4.95
C GLU A 204 -37.37 -0.91 -5.36
N LYS A 205 -36.54 0.04 -5.82
CA LYS A 205 -37.02 1.34 -6.32
C LYS A 205 -37.91 1.22 -7.55
N THR A 206 -37.58 0.30 -8.46
CA THR A 206 -38.37 0.06 -9.68
C THR A 206 -39.74 -0.51 -9.35
N GLU A 207 -39.80 -1.47 -8.43
CA GLU A 207 -41.07 -2.07 -7.95
C GLU A 207 -41.95 -1.02 -7.27
N MET A 208 -41.38 -0.17 -6.41
CA MET A 208 -42.10 0.94 -5.79
C MET A 208 -42.60 1.98 -6.80
N ALA A 209 -41.82 2.28 -7.84
CA ALA A 209 -42.23 3.18 -8.90
C ALA A 209 -43.37 2.58 -9.76
N GLU A 210 -43.31 1.28 -10.03
CA GLU A 210 -44.35 0.55 -10.77
C GLU A 210 -45.70 0.59 -10.03
N LEU A 211 -45.69 0.38 -8.71
CA LEU A 211 -46.88 0.45 -7.87
C LEU A 211 -47.49 1.86 -7.89
N ARG A 212 -46.66 2.91 -7.81
CA ARG A 212 -47.12 4.31 -7.90
C ARG A 212 -47.72 4.63 -9.26
N TYR A 213 -47.08 4.20 -10.34
CA TYR A 213 -47.58 4.36 -11.69
C TYR A 213 -48.94 3.69 -11.87
N LYS A 214 -49.07 2.41 -11.46
CA LYS A 214 -50.35 1.68 -11.53
C LYS A 214 -51.46 2.37 -10.72
N LYS A 215 -51.13 2.89 -9.54
CA LYS A 215 -52.09 3.62 -8.71
C LYS A 215 -52.55 4.92 -9.39
N ALA A 216 -51.62 5.73 -9.91
CA ALA A 216 -51.95 6.97 -10.62
C ALA A 216 -52.80 6.70 -11.87
N GLN A 217 -52.45 5.64 -12.62
CA GLN A 217 -53.23 5.18 -13.78
C GLN A 217 -54.66 4.80 -13.39
N GLN A 218 -54.85 4.03 -12.31
CA GLN A 218 -56.18 3.66 -11.84
C GLN A 218 -57.01 4.87 -11.42
N THR A 219 -56.41 5.83 -10.71
CA THR A 219 -57.11 7.05 -10.29
C THR A 219 -57.52 7.92 -11.48
N TYR A 220 -56.63 8.10 -12.46
CA TYR A 220 -56.95 8.81 -13.71
C TYR A 220 -58.09 8.13 -14.47
N ASN A 221 -58.01 6.81 -14.68
CA ASN A 221 -59.05 6.06 -15.39
C ASN A 221 -60.40 6.12 -14.66
N GLN A 222 -60.43 5.98 -13.33
CA GLN A 222 -61.67 6.08 -12.54
C GLN A 222 -62.31 7.47 -12.64
N PHE A 223 -61.50 8.53 -12.67
CA PHE A 223 -61.99 9.90 -12.86
C PHE A 223 -62.55 10.09 -14.28
N SER A 224 -61.81 9.64 -15.29
CA SER A 224 -62.22 9.71 -16.70
C SER A 224 -63.51 8.93 -16.97
N ASP A 225 -63.65 7.72 -16.43
CA ASP A 225 -64.85 6.88 -16.58
C ASP A 225 -66.10 7.49 -15.92
N SER A 226 -65.92 8.22 -14.81
CA SER A 226 -67.03 8.83 -14.07
C SER A 226 -67.46 10.20 -14.60
N HIS A 227 -66.61 10.90 -15.36
CA HIS A 227 -66.84 12.28 -15.83
C HIS A 227 -66.62 12.40 -17.34
N GLN A 228 -67.51 11.79 -18.14
CA GLN A 228 -67.40 11.80 -19.61
C GLN A 228 -67.78 13.15 -20.27
N ASP A 229 -68.60 13.98 -19.61
CA ASP A 229 -69.06 15.29 -20.12
C ASP A 229 -68.55 16.45 -19.25
N LEU A 230 -67.24 16.72 -19.32
CA LEU A 230 -66.58 17.79 -18.56
C LEU A 230 -66.91 19.18 -19.14
N THR A 231 -67.83 19.90 -18.52
CA THR A 231 -68.21 21.27 -18.92
C THR A 231 -67.75 22.35 -17.93
N THR A 232 -67.31 21.96 -16.73
CA THR A 232 -66.90 22.92 -15.67
C THR A 232 -65.38 23.12 -15.67
N PRO A 233 -64.89 24.37 -15.59
CA PRO A 233 -63.45 24.67 -15.53
C PRO A 233 -62.70 23.98 -14.39
N ALA A 234 -63.36 23.78 -13.24
CA ALA A 234 -62.76 23.10 -12.10
C ALA A 234 -62.50 21.61 -12.37
N ALA A 235 -63.42 20.93 -13.05
CA ALA A 235 -63.27 19.51 -13.38
C ALA A 235 -62.20 19.28 -14.46
N MET A 236 -62.11 20.18 -15.45
CA MET A 236 -61.02 20.16 -16.46
C MET A 236 -59.64 20.32 -15.80
N SER A 237 -59.49 21.31 -14.90
CA SER A 237 -58.23 21.51 -14.17
C SER A 237 -57.86 20.31 -13.27
N HIS A 238 -58.84 19.57 -12.77
CA HIS A 238 -58.60 18.38 -11.96
C HIS A 238 -58.15 17.19 -12.82
N GLU A 239 -58.74 17.01 -14.00
CA GLU A 239 -58.28 16.03 -14.99
C GLU A 239 -56.84 16.30 -15.40
N ASP A 240 -56.51 17.54 -15.75
CA ASP A 240 -55.16 17.95 -16.14
C ASP A 240 -54.14 17.64 -15.03
N HIS A 241 -54.52 17.87 -13.76
CA HIS A 241 -53.68 17.53 -12.62
C HIS A 241 -53.44 16.02 -12.49
N LEU A 242 -54.50 15.20 -12.61
CA LEU A 242 -54.38 13.74 -12.55
C LEU A 242 -53.55 13.18 -13.72
N LEU A 243 -53.70 13.76 -14.91
CA LEU A 243 -52.90 13.41 -16.09
C LEU A 243 -51.42 13.77 -15.87
N ALA A 244 -51.14 14.95 -15.34
CA ALA A 244 -49.76 15.36 -15.01
C ALA A 244 -49.13 14.45 -13.94
N GLU A 245 -49.90 14.01 -12.93
CA GLU A 245 -49.43 13.06 -11.92
C GLU A 245 -49.16 11.66 -12.51
N TYR A 246 -50.03 11.20 -13.42
CA TYR A 246 -49.82 9.97 -14.19
C TYR A 246 -48.55 10.02 -15.04
N ASP A 247 -48.35 11.09 -15.81
CA ASP A 247 -47.19 11.27 -16.67
C ASP A 247 -45.90 11.36 -15.85
N ALA A 248 -45.91 12.09 -14.73
CA ALA A 248 -44.78 12.17 -13.81
C ALA A 248 -44.44 10.79 -13.20
N ALA A 249 -45.44 9.99 -12.85
CA ALA A 249 -45.24 8.65 -12.33
C ALA A 249 -44.68 7.69 -13.40
N PHE A 250 -45.15 7.81 -14.65
CA PHE A 250 -44.64 7.05 -15.79
C PHE A 250 -43.18 7.39 -16.11
N GLU A 251 -42.83 8.67 -16.12
CA GLU A 251 -41.45 9.11 -16.34
C GLU A 251 -40.53 8.57 -15.23
N ALA A 252 -40.94 8.68 -13.96
CA ALA A 252 -40.20 8.14 -12.83
C ALA A 252 -40.00 6.62 -12.93
N TYR A 253 -41.02 5.87 -13.38
CA TYR A 253 -40.92 4.43 -13.62
C TYR A 253 -39.93 4.09 -14.74
N ASN A 254 -39.98 4.79 -15.88
CA ASN A 254 -39.04 4.60 -16.98
C ASN A 254 -37.60 4.89 -16.56
N GLN A 255 -37.38 5.97 -15.81
CA GLN A 255 -36.07 6.30 -15.24
C GLN A 255 -35.57 5.20 -14.29
N ALA A 256 -36.44 4.64 -13.45
CA ALA A 256 -36.08 3.53 -12.56
C ALA A 256 -35.73 2.25 -13.33
N CYS A 257 -36.50 1.91 -14.37
CA CYS A 257 -36.21 0.77 -15.25
C CYS A 257 -34.85 0.91 -15.96
N GLU A 258 -34.52 2.11 -16.39
CA GLU A 258 -33.22 2.41 -17.01
C GLU A 258 -32.07 2.23 -16.02
N GLN A 259 -32.24 2.67 -14.76
CA GLN A 259 -31.26 2.43 -13.71
C GLN A 259 -31.09 0.94 -13.40
N LEU A 260 -32.18 0.17 -13.37
CA LEU A 260 -32.14 -1.28 -13.20
C LEU A 260 -31.34 -1.96 -14.32
N ARG A 261 -31.62 -1.62 -15.58
CA ARG A 261 -30.90 -2.19 -16.74
C ARG A 261 -29.41 -1.91 -16.69
N ARG A 262 -29.03 -0.69 -16.28
CA ARG A 262 -27.62 -0.33 -16.09
C ARG A 262 -26.97 -1.14 -14.98
N ALA A 263 -27.65 -1.30 -13.84
CA ALA A 263 -27.14 -2.11 -12.73
C ALA A 263 -27.00 -3.60 -13.11
N GLN A 264 -27.94 -4.14 -13.88
CA GLN A 264 -27.86 -5.49 -14.45
C GLN A 264 -26.67 -5.64 -15.40
N ALA A 265 -26.49 -4.72 -16.35
CA ALA A 265 -25.37 -4.75 -17.29
C ALA A 265 -24.01 -4.69 -16.58
N LEU A 266 -23.91 -3.96 -15.46
CA LEU A 266 -22.70 -3.90 -14.65
C LEU A 266 -22.38 -5.21 -13.94
N LEU A 267 -23.39 -5.97 -13.53
CA LEU A 267 -23.21 -7.30 -12.94
C LEU A 267 -22.77 -8.32 -14.00
N GLU A 268 -23.36 -8.26 -15.20
CA GLU A 268 -23.06 -9.18 -16.31
C GLU A 268 -21.65 -9.02 -16.87
N LYS A 269 -21.14 -7.77 -16.97
CA LYS A 269 -19.80 -7.50 -17.50
C LYS A 269 -18.66 -8.12 -16.69
N GLN A 270 -18.93 -8.62 -15.48
CA GLN A 270 -17.97 -9.04 -14.46
C GLN A 270 -16.98 -7.91 -14.07
N PRO A 271 -16.65 -7.74 -12.78
CA PRO A 271 -15.71 -6.71 -12.37
C PRO A 271 -14.27 -7.09 -12.77
N SER A 272 -13.78 -6.58 -13.90
CA SER A 272 -12.33 -6.54 -14.11
C SER A 272 -11.72 -5.67 -13.02
N THR A 273 -10.76 -6.24 -12.31
CA THR A 273 -10.33 -5.72 -11.01
C THR A 273 -9.00 -4.99 -11.11
N PHE A 274 -8.05 -5.56 -11.84
CA PHE A 274 -6.77 -4.91 -12.15
C PHE A 274 -6.08 -5.55 -13.35
N ALA A 275 -5.22 -4.78 -14.03
CA ALA A 275 -4.31 -5.27 -15.05
C ALA A 275 -2.97 -5.61 -14.42
N VAL A 276 -2.42 -6.77 -14.73
CA VAL A 276 -1.04 -7.09 -14.36
C VAL A 276 -0.10 -6.49 -15.42
N LEU A 277 0.61 -5.43 -15.06
CA LEU A 277 1.58 -4.78 -15.94
C LEU A 277 2.94 -5.50 -15.95
N LYS A 278 3.31 -6.10 -14.81
CA LYS A 278 4.51 -6.90 -14.65
C LYS A 278 4.22 -8.10 -13.76
N ASN A 279 4.38 -9.30 -14.31
CA ASN A 279 4.19 -10.56 -13.60
C ASN A 279 5.31 -10.82 -12.59
N ALA A 280 5.01 -11.67 -11.60
CA ALA A 280 6.02 -12.17 -10.68
C ALA A 280 7.01 -13.00 -11.49
N THR A 281 8.29 -12.63 -11.41
CA THR A 281 9.39 -13.37 -12.02
C THR A 281 10.41 -13.68 -10.95
N VAL A 282 11.03 -14.85 -11.05
CA VAL A 282 12.05 -15.28 -10.09
C VAL A 282 13.25 -14.33 -10.21
N PRO A 283 13.62 -13.60 -9.15
CA PRO A 283 14.75 -12.67 -9.19
C PRO A 283 16.06 -13.44 -9.35
N MET A 284 16.88 -13.01 -10.32
CA MET A 284 18.22 -13.58 -10.54
C MET A 284 19.31 -12.80 -9.80
N GLU A 285 19.01 -11.59 -9.34
CA GLU A 285 19.94 -10.71 -8.64
C GLU A 285 19.62 -10.61 -7.14
N GLU A 286 20.67 -10.62 -6.33
CA GLU A 286 20.59 -10.44 -4.88
C GLU A 286 20.24 -8.98 -4.56
N SER A 287 19.18 -8.78 -3.79
CA SER A 287 18.73 -7.44 -3.38
C SER A 287 19.46 -6.95 -2.13
N ARG A 288 19.88 -7.88 -1.26
CA ARG A 288 20.66 -7.61 -0.05
C ARG A 288 21.67 -8.73 0.19
N PRO A 289 22.81 -8.46 0.87
CA PRO A 289 23.25 -7.15 1.39
C PRO A 289 23.96 -6.28 0.35
N ALA A 290 23.75 -4.95 0.41
CA ALA A 290 24.54 -3.99 -0.35
C ALA A 290 25.94 -3.85 0.27
N THR A 291 26.86 -4.73 -0.12
CA THR A 291 28.25 -4.81 0.38
C THR A 291 28.95 -3.45 0.43
N ILE A 292 28.75 -2.63 -0.60
CA ILE A 292 29.30 -1.26 -0.71
C ILE A 292 28.80 -0.36 0.42
N GLY A 293 27.52 -0.45 0.79
CA GLY A 293 26.93 0.35 1.87
C GLY A 293 27.57 0.05 3.22
N TYR A 294 27.80 -1.23 3.53
CA TYR A 294 28.46 -1.64 4.77
C TYR A 294 29.92 -1.17 4.81
N VAL A 295 30.66 -1.32 3.72
CA VAL A 295 32.06 -0.85 3.64
C VAL A 295 32.15 0.65 3.91
N MET A 296 31.28 1.45 3.31
CA MET A 296 31.26 2.90 3.55
C MET A 296 30.93 3.26 5.01
N SER A 297 29.96 2.55 5.62
CA SER A 297 29.56 2.78 7.02
C SER A 297 30.70 2.51 7.99
N PHE A 298 31.36 1.34 7.88
CA PHE A 298 32.47 0.95 8.75
C PHE A 298 33.71 1.84 8.54
N LEU A 299 33.99 2.25 7.30
CA LEU A 299 35.09 3.15 6.99
C LEU A 299 34.87 4.53 7.63
N PHE A 300 33.65 5.07 7.52
CA PHE A 300 33.30 6.33 8.17
C PHE A 300 33.41 6.26 9.70
N MET A 301 32.91 5.17 10.30
CA MET A 301 33.00 4.96 11.75
C MET A 301 34.46 4.80 12.22
N GLY A 302 35.31 4.10 11.46
CA GLY A 302 36.72 3.94 11.78
C GLY A 302 37.52 5.25 11.68
N LEU A 303 37.26 6.07 10.67
CA LEU A 303 37.93 7.37 10.49
C LEU A 303 37.51 8.39 11.56
N THR A 304 36.23 8.43 11.92
CA THR A 304 35.74 9.34 12.96
C THR A 304 36.25 8.94 14.35
N PHE A 305 36.28 7.64 14.65
CA PHE A 305 36.82 7.13 15.91
C PHE A 305 38.33 7.39 16.05
N THR A 306 39.10 7.19 14.98
CA THR A 306 40.54 7.47 14.98
C THR A 306 40.84 8.96 15.12
N LEU A 307 40.08 9.81 14.43
CA LEU A 307 40.16 11.27 14.60
C LEU A 307 39.91 11.68 16.05
N TRP A 308 38.88 11.11 16.68
CA TRP A 308 38.54 11.40 18.08
C TRP A 308 39.65 10.97 19.05
N ILE A 309 40.25 9.79 18.87
CA ILE A 309 41.37 9.32 19.69
C ILE A 309 42.61 10.21 19.54
N VAL A 310 42.96 10.61 18.32
CA VAL A 310 44.14 11.45 18.06
C VAL A 310 43.97 12.82 18.72
N LEU A 311 42.82 13.46 18.54
CA LEU A 311 42.52 14.76 19.16
C LEU A 311 42.39 14.64 20.69
N GLY A 312 41.77 13.57 21.19
CA GLY A 312 41.61 13.31 22.61
C GLY A 312 42.93 13.08 23.34
N LYS A 313 43.84 12.28 22.76
CA LYS A 313 45.19 12.08 23.32
C LYS A 313 45.96 13.39 23.43
N ARG A 314 45.87 14.27 22.42
CA ARG A 314 46.53 15.57 22.46
C ARG A 314 45.96 16.46 23.55
N LYS A 315 44.63 16.59 23.65
CA LYS A 315 43.98 17.40 24.69
C LYS A 315 44.34 16.90 26.10
N TYR A 316 44.46 15.58 26.28
CA TYR A 316 44.93 14.99 27.53
C TYR A 316 46.39 15.34 27.85
N GLN A 317 47.28 15.35 26.85
CA GLN A 317 48.67 15.75 27.02
C GLN A 317 48.82 17.25 27.35
N GLU A 318 48.00 18.11 26.74
CA GLU A 318 47.94 19.55 27.07
C GLU A 318 47.40 19.80 28.49
N TYR A 319 46.43 19.00 28.94
CA TYR A 319 45.94 19.05 30.31
C TYR A 319 47.01 18.62 31.32
N LYS A 320 47.66 17.48 31.07
CA LYS A 320 48.70 16.92 31.96
C LYS A 320 49.93 17.83 32.05
N SER A 321 50.34 18.45 30.94
CA SER A 321 51.44 19.42 30.98
C SER A 321 51.06 20.62 31.85
N ARG A 322 49.86 21.18 31.70
CA ARG A 322 49.36 22.28 32.54
C ARG A 322 49.26 21.96 34.03
N GLU A 323 48.92 20.73 34.41
CA GLU A 323 48.94 20.29 35.81
C GLU A 323 50.36 20.14 36.36
N SER A 324 51.34 19.70 35.56
CA SER A 324 52.74 19.58 36.01
C SER A 324 53.47 20.93 36.22
N TRP A 325 52.88 22.04 35.78
CA TRP A 325 53.37 23.41 36.01
C TRP A 325 52.65 24.14 37.16
N ARG A 326 51.69 23.49 37.84
CA ARG A 326 51.05 23.98 39.06
C ARG A 326 51.63 23.30 40.28
#